data_AF-A0A1W1CHQ2-F1
#
_entry.id   AF-A0A1W1CHQ2-F1
#
_cell.length_a   1.000
_cell.length_b   1.000
_cell.length_c   1.000
_cell.angle_alpha   90.00
_cell.angle_beta   90.00
_cell.angle_gamma   90.00
#
_symmetry.space_group_name_H-M   'P 1'
#
loop_
_entity.id
_entity.type
_entity.pdbx_description
1 polymer ?
#
loop_
_entity_poly.entity_id
_entity_poly.type
_entity_poly.pdbx_seq_one_letter_code
_entity_poly.pdbx_strand_id
1 'polypeptide(L)'
;MSLSFNRFNNSFKKDFIVLDFFAGSGTTAHAVLELNKQDNGNRQFILCTNNENNICEDITYQRISKVMQGYTTPKGAKIEALGGELKYLKTDFVKKQSTKKPTDEDKRQLTYEVSTMLALKENTFNEVKKEKFYQVFSSSKKITAIYFSENISQLDELIDYLTTQNKPIKLYIFSWVKGEYSNEFEEHKNIIVADIPEPILEIYKNLGVI
;
A
#
# COMPACT_ATOMS: atom_id res chain seq x y z
N MET A 1 -1.86 -11.49 24.83
CA MET A 1 -1.11 -10.41 25.49
C MET A 1 -1.83 -9.11 25.15
N SER A 2 -2.54 -8.49 26.10
CA SER A 2 -3.24 -7.22 25.87
C SER A 2 -2.23 -6.08 26.04
N LEU A 3 -1.92 -5.34 24.98
CA LEU A 3 -1.20 -4.06 25.09
C LEU A 3 -2.14 -3.05 25.77
N SER A 4 -2.11 -3.01 27.09
CA SER A 4 -2.79 -1.97 27.86
C SER A 4 -1.96 -0.69 27.78
N PHE A 5 -2.33 0.24 26.88
CA PHE A 5 -1.68 1.56 26.70
C PHE A 5 -1.83 2.51 27.92
N ASN A 6 -2.39 2.04 29.05
CA ASN A 6 -2.72 2.86 30.22
C ASN A 6 -1.56 3.18 31.17
N ARG A 7 -0.31 2.84 30.83
CA ARG A 7 0.86 3.36 31.53
C ARG A 7 1.66 4.16 30.52
N PHE A 8 1.68 5.48 30.66
CA PHE A 8 2.74 6.45 30.30
C PHE A 8 2.10 7.81 29.96
N ASN A 9 2.04 8.70 30.96
CA ASN A 9 1.79 10.13 30.78
C ASN A 9 2.98 10.75 30.02
N ASN A 10 2.77 11.10 28.74
CA ASN A 10 3.28 12.29 28.03
C ASN A 10 3.26 12.04 26.50
N SER A 11 2.39 12.77 25.80
CA SER A 11 2.49 13.08 24.36
C SER A 11 3.00 11.94 23.46
N PHE A 12 2.28 10.83 23.36
CA PHE A 12 2.57 9.86 22.29
C PHE A 12 2.39 10.57 20.94
N LYS A 13 3.40 10.45 20.06
CA LYS A 13 3.32 10.97 18.69
C LYS A 13 1.98 10.55 18.07
N LYS A 14 1.30 11.47 17.40
CA LYS A 14 0.03 11.17 16.75
C LYS A 14 0.18 10.57 15.36
N ASP A 15 1.42 10.40 14.90
CA ASP A 15 1.76 9.90 13.57
C ASP A 15 2.96 8.96 13.67
N PHE A 16 2.68 7.66 13.60
CA PHE A 16 3.65 6.57 13.55
C PHE A 16 2.99 5.26 13.11
N ILE A 17 3.80 4.28 12.74
CA ILE A 17 3.35 2.94 12.32
C ILE A 17 3.63 1.95 13.45
N VAL A 18 2.60 1.19 13.84
CA VAL A 18 2.73 0.05 14.77
C VAL A 18 2.86 -1.24 13.99
N LEU A 19 3.84 -2.07 14.33
CA LEU A 19 4.04 -3.39 13.73
C LEU A 19 3.85 -4.47 14.78
N ASP A 20 2.95 -5.42 14.47
CA ASP A 20 2.67 -6.58 15.32
C ASP A 20 2.85 -7.86 14.51
N PHE A 21 3.93 -8.60 14.80
CA PHE A 21 4.27 -9.85 14.12
C PHE A 21 3.49 -11.07 14.64
N PHE A 22 2.74 -10.92 15.73
CA PHE A 22 1.97 -11.99 16.35
C PHE A 22 0.54 -11.50 16.60
N ALA A 23 -0.07 -10.96 15.54
CA ALA A 23 -1.30 -10.20 15.65
C ALA A 23 -2.44 -10.95 16.34
N GLY A 24 -2.48 -12.28 16.21
CA GLY A 24 -3.54 -13.10 16.81
C GLY A 24 -4.91 -12.57 16.40
N SER A 25 -5.71 -12.14 17.38
CA SER A 25 -7.04 -11.56 17.12
C SER A 25 -7.04 -10.09 16.66
N GLY A 26 -5.88 -9.45 16.51
CA GLY A 26 -5.79 -8.04 16.11
C GLY A 26 -6.10 -7.06 17.24
N THR A 27 -5.79 -7.39 18.49
CA THR A 27 -5.98 -6.46 19.62
C THR A 27 -5.19 -5.17 19.45
N THR A 28 -3.99 -5.25 18.88
CA THR A 28 -3.11 -4.10 18.64
C THR A 28 -3.74 -3.09 17.69
N ALA A 29 -4.28 -3.53 16.54
CA ALA A 29 -4.93 -2.62 15.60
C ALA A 29 -6.20 -1.98 16.17
N HIS A 30 -7.01 -2.72 16.95
CA HIS A 30 -8.16 -2.14 17.63
C HIS A 30 -7.73 -1.01 18.57
N ALA A 31 -6.72 -1.23 19.41
CA ALA A 31 -6.22 -0.18 20.31
C ALA A 31 -5.69 1.05 19.56
N VAL A 32 -5.01 0.85 18.42
CA VAL A 32 -4.55 1.96 17.56
C VAL A 32 -5.72 2.77 17.01
N LEU A 33 -6.76 2.09 16.49
CA LEU A 33 -7.95 2.74 15.96
C LEU A 33 -8.70 3.53 17.05
N GLU A 34 -8.84 2.95 18.24
CA GLU A 34 -9.47 3.61 19.38
C GLU A 34 -8.69 4.84 19.82
N LEU A 35 -7.36 4.73 19.94
CA LEU A 35 -6.50 5.86 20.30
C LEU A 35 -6.58 6.99 19.27
N ASN A 36 -6.55 6.66 17.97
CA ASN A 36 -6.73 7.66 16.90
C ASN A 36 -8.07 8.39 17.01
N LYS A 37 -9.15 7.67 17.34
CA LYS A 37 -10.47 8.28 17.54
C LYS A 37 -10.50 9.17 18.79
N GLN A 38 -9.87 8.73 19.88
CA GLN A 38 -9.85 9.45 21.16
C GLN A 38 -9.05 10.76 21.08
N ASP A 39 -7.91 10.76 20.39
CA ASP A 39 -7.00 11.91 20.35
C ASP A 39 -6.86 12.59 18.99
N ASN A 40 -7.71 12.23 18.03
CA ASN A 40 -7.66 12.67 16.64
C ASN A 40 -6.27 12.45 16.01
N GLY A 41 -5.69 11.27 16.27
CA GLY A 41 -4.42 10.83 15.73
C GLY A 41 -4.52 10.20 14.33
N ASN A 42 -3.37 9.99 13.70
CA ASN A 42 -3.21 9.41 12.37
C ASN A 42 -2.23 8.22 12.41
N ARG A 43 -2.24 7.44 13.50
CA ARG A 43 -1.37 6.26 13.64
C ARG A 43 -1.81 5.16 12.68
N GLN A 44 -0.85 4.42 12.15
CA GLN A 44 -1.10 3.30 11.26
C GLN A 44 -0.69 1.99 11.94
N PHE A 45 -1.15 0.86 11.42
CA PHE A 45 -0.75 -0.46 11.90
C PHE A 45 -0.45 -1.40 10.75
N ILE A 46 0.47 -2.33 10.99
CA ILE A 46 0.77 -3.49 10.14
C ILE A 46 0.65 -4.71 11.05
N LEU A 47 -0.24 -5.62 10.69
CA LEU A 47 -0.45 -6.88 11.38
C LEU A 47 0.10 -8.02 10.54
N CYS A 48 0.95 -8.86 11.14
CA CYS A 48 1.41 -10.09 10.52
C CYS A 48 0.99 -11.30 11.36
N THR A 49 0.76 -12.39 10.65
CA THR A 49 0.37 -13.69 11.20
C THR A 49 0.82 -14.75 10.20
N ASN A 50 1.21 -15.93 10.69
CA ASN A 50 1.50 -17.10 9.86
C ASN A 50 0.23 -17.70 9.20
N ASN A 51 -0.94 -17.13 9.51
CA ASN A 51 -2.27 -17.55 9.04
C ASN A 51 -2.60 -19.02 9.33
N GLU A 52 -2.00 -19.62 10.37
CA GLU A 52 -2.41 -20.95 10.82
C GLU A 52 -3.90 -20.95 11.17
N ASN A 53 -4.61 -21.98 10.73
CA ASN A 53 -6.07 -22.10 10.89
C ASN A 53 -6.87 -20.88 10.37
N ASN A 54 -6.37 -20.23 9.31
CA ASN A 54 -6.99 -19.05 8.69
C ASN A 54 -7.23 -17.88 9.68
N ILE A 55 -6.42 -17.80 10.75
CA ILE A 55 -6.62 -16.77 11.80
C ILE A 55 -6.64 -15.36 11.20
N CYS A 56 -5.83 -15.08 10.18
CA CYS A 56 -5.82 -13.75 9.57
C CYS A 56 -7.15 -13.44 8.89
N GLU A 57 -7.70 -14.37 8.11
CA GLU A 57 -8.89 -14.16 7.27
C GLU A 57 -10.18 -14.21 8.08
N ASP A 58 -10.29 -15.20 8.97
CA ASP A 58 -11.54 -15.53 9.66
C ASP A 58 -11.67 -14.78 10.99
N ILE A 59 -10.56 -14.42 11.63
CA ILE A 59 -10.54 -13.82 12.96
C ILE A 59 -10.03 -12.38 12.91
N THR A 60 -8.76 -12.18 12.56
CA THR A 60 -8.10 -10.87 12.61
C THR A 60 -8.80 -9.88 11.70
N TYR A 61 -8.90 -10.20 10.41
CA TYR A 61 -9.48 -9.31 9.40
C TYR A 61 -10.95 -9.02 9.69
N GLN A 62 -11.75 -10.03 10.01
CA GLN A 62 -13.17 -9.85 10.35
C GLN A 62 -13.35 -8.95 11.57
N ARG A 63 -12.54 -9.14 12.63
CA ARG A 63 -12.62 -8.32 13.83
C ARG A 63 -12.27 -6.87 13.52
N ILE A 64 -11.18 -6.61 12.81
CA ILE A 64 -10.75 -5.24 12.48
C ILE A 64 -11.78 -4.56 11.56
N SER A 65 -12.24 -5.25 10.53
CA SER A 65 -13.29 -4.76 9.63
C SER A 65 -14.56 -4.36 10.38
N LYS A 66 -15.03 -5.20 11.32
CA LYS A 66 -16.22 -4.92 12.14
C LYS A 66 -16.04 -3.68 13.03
N VAL A 67 -14.90 -3.53 13.71
CA VAL A 67 -14.69 -2.37 14.60
C VAL A 67 -14.53 -1.07 13.81
N MET A 68 -13.97 -1.13 12.60
CA MET A 68 -13.87 0.03 11.72
C MET A 68 -15.24 0.50 11.21
N GLN A 69 -16.15 -0.43 10.92
CA GLN A 69 -17.49 -0.14 10.41
C GLN A 69 -18.53 0.09 11.53
N GLY A 70 -18.23 -0.33 12.75
CA GLY A 70 -19.19 -0.41 13.85
C GLY A 70 -20.08 -1.65 13.72
N TYR A 71 -20.64 -2.12 14.83
CA TYR A 71 -21.48 -3.32 14.87
C TYR A 71 -22.41 -3.35 16.09
N THR A 72 -23.43 -4.20 16.05
CA THR A 72 -24.31 -4.45 17.20
C THR A 72 -23.94 -5.77 17.85
N THR A 73 -23.77 -5.77 19.17
CA THR A 73 -23.49 -6.98 19.94
C THR A 73 -24.73 -7.88 20.02
N PRO A 74 -24.58 -9.19 20.32
CA PRO A 74 -25.72 -10.08 20.54
C PRO A 74 -26.68 -9.62 21.66
N LYS A 75 -26.19 -8.78 22.57
CA LYS A 75 -26.99 -8.18 23.66
C LYS A 75 -27.69 -6.87 23.25
N GLY A 76 -27.63 -6.49 21.97
CA GLY A 76 -28.28 -5.29 21.43
C GLY A 76 -27.48 -3.99 21.61
N ALA A 77 -26.33 -4.01 22.29
CA ALA A 77 -25.49 -2.81 22.43
C ALA A 77 -24.84 -2.43 21.09
N LYS A 78 -25.00 -1.17 20.67
CA LYS A 78 -24.39 -0.62 19.45
C LYS A 78 -22.97 -0.13 19.73
N ILE A 79 -22.01 -0.66 18.98
CA ILE A 79 -20.62 -0.22 18.99
C ILE A 79 -20.42 0.72 17.81
N GLU A 80 -19.90 1.90 18.09
CA GLU A 80 -19.65 2.92 17.08
C GLU A 80 -18.47 2.54 16.18
N ALA A 81 -18.52 2.99 14.92
CA ALA A 81 -17.42 2.84 13.98
C ALA A 81 -16.17 3.58 14.48
N LEU A 82 -15.01 2.93 14.41
CA LEU A 82 -13.72 3.58 14.64
C LEU A 82 -13.13 4.21 13.37
N GLY A 83 -13.65 3.85 12.19
CA GLY A 83 -13.17 4.35 10.89
C GLY A 83 -11.81 3.77 10.49
N GLY A 84 -11.26 4.30 9.38
CA GLY A 84 -9.98 3.91 8.80
C GLY A 84 -10.10 3.14 7.48
N GLU A 85 -8.96 2.71 6.94
CA GLU A 85 -8.86 1.84 5.75
C GLU A 85 -8.08 0.56 6.10
N LEU A 86 -8.52 -0.58 5.57
CA LEU A 86 -7.91 -1.89 5.83
C LEU A 86 -7.70 -2.64 4.52
N LYS A 87 -6.50 -3.18 4.32
CA LYS A 87 -6.17 -4.05 3.20
C LYS A 87 -5.60 -5.36 3.72
N TYR A 88 -6.12 -6.46 3.19
CA TYR A 88 -5.57 -7.79 3.39
C TYR A 88 -4.56 -8.09 2.28
N LEU A 89 -3.38 -8.59 2.67
CA LEU A 89 -2.28 -8.91 1.76
C LEU A 89 -1.73 -10.30 2.11
N LYS A 90 -1.31 -11.03 1.07
CA LYS A 90 -0.56 -12.28 1.18
C LYS A 90 0.79 -12.09 0.51
N THR A 91 1.81 -12.74 1.04
CA THR A 91 3.14 -12.81 0.42
C THR A 91 3.34 -14.21 -0.11
N ASP A 92 3.80 -14.31 -1.35
CA ASP A 92 4.19 -15.57 -1.98
C ASP A 92 5.36 -15.29 -2.94
N PHE A 93 6.02 -16.34 -3.41
CA PHE A 93 7.02 -16.22 -4.46
C PHE A 93 6.36 -15.94 -5.81
N VAL A 94 6.94 -15.01 -6.57
CA VAL A 94 6.56 -14.81 -7.97
C VAL A 94 7.08 -16.01 -8.77
N LYS A 95 6.15 -16.83 -9.25
CA LYS A 95 6.49 -18.03 -10.03
C LYS A 95 7.10 -17.63 -11.36
N LYS A 96 8.14 -18.37 -11.75
CA LYS A 96 8.78 -18.24 -13.06
C LYS A 96 8.31 -19.36 -13.97
N GLN A 97 7.93 -19.04 -15.20
CA GLN A 97 7.49 -20.02 -16.19
C GLN A 97 8.64 -20.85 -16.75
N SER A 98 9.84 -20.26 -16.86
CA SER A 98 11.03 -20.90 -17.43
C SER A 98 12.11 -21.19 -16.39
N THR A 99 12.77 -22.35 -16.49
CA THR A 99 13.93 -22.68 -15.64
C THR A 99 15.20 -21.92 -16.03
N LYS A 100 15.22 -21.19 -17.17
CA LYS A 100 16.40 -20.48 -17.71
C LYS A 100 16.40 -18.97 -17.40
N LYS A 101 16.13 -18.10 -18.38
CA LYS A 101 16.00 -16.65 -18.20
C LYS A 101 14.51 -16.27 -18.04
N PRO A 102 14.18 -15.21 -17.28
CA PRO A 102 12.80 -14.70 -17.19
C PRO A 102 12.25 -14.35 -18.57
N THR A 103 11.02 -14.78 -18.85
CA THR A 103 10.25 -14.36 -20.04
C THR A 103 9.69 -12.95 -19.85
N ASP A 104 9.23 -12.30 -20.92
CA ASP A 104 8.60 -10.97 -20.80
C ASP A 104 7.36 -11.00 -19.91
N GLU A 105 6.61 -12.11 -19.89
CA GLU A 105 5.48 -12.28 -18.97
C GLU A 105 5.94 -12.45 -17.52
N ASP A 106 7.04 -13.19 -17.26
CA ASP A 106 7.62 -13.29 -15.91
C ASP A 106 8.04 -11.91 -15.40
N LYS A 107 8.70 -11.12 -16.24
CA LYS A 107 9.11 -9.75 -15.94
C LYS A 107 7.90 -8.87 -15.66
N ARG A 108 6.86 -8.93 -16.50
CA ARG A 108 5.63 -8.15 -16.33
C ARG A 108 4.91 -8.51 -15.04
N GLN A 109 4.79 -9.80 -14.72
CA GLN A 109 4.18 -10.24 -13.47
C GLN A 109 4.95 -9.69 -12.27
N LEU A 110 6.28 -9.80 -12.27
CA LEU A 110 7.12 -9.22 -11.23
C LEU A 110 6.89 -7.71 -11.10
N THR A 111 6.77 -6.99 -12.21
CA THR A 111 6.46 -5.57 -12.22
C THR A 111 5.11 -5.24 -11.60
N TYR A 112 4.10 -6.07 -11.84
CA TYR A 112 2.81 -5.88 -11.21
C TYR A 112 2.84 -6.07 -9.68
N GLU A 113 3.58 -7.06 -9.20
CA GLU A 113 3.71 -7.29 -7.75
C GLU A 113 4.52 -6.18 -7.07
N VAL A 114 5.60 -5.72 -7.72
CA VAL A 114 6.41 -4.60 -7.21
C VAL A 114 5.63 -3.29 -7.17
N SER A 115 4.79 -3.04 -8.18
CA SER A 115 3.92 -1.86 -8.18
C SER A 115 2.94 -1.88 -7.01
N THR A 116 2.46 -3.06 -6.61
CA THR A 116 1.65 -3.23 -5.40
C THR A 116 2.44 -2.87 -4.13
N MET A 117 3.73 -3.19 -4.06
CA MET A 117 4.61 -2.78 -2.94
C MET A 117 4.84 -1.27 -2.90
N LEU A 118 5.02 -0.62 -4.05
CA LEU A 118 5.12 0.84 -4.15
C LEU A 118 3.81 1.51 -3.72
N ALA A 119 2.67 0.99 -4.17
CA ALA A 119 1.36 1.45 -3.76
C ALA A 119 1.12 1.29 -2.25
N LEU A 120 1.59 0.18 -1.65
CA LEU A 120 1.57 -0.05 -0.21
C LEU A 120 2.42 0.98 0.55
N LYS A 121 3.65 1.24 0.10
CA LYS A 121 4.54 2.28 0.67
C LYS A 121 3.85 3.65 0.66
N GLU A 122 3.07 3.92 -0.38
CA GLU A 122 2.32 5.15 -0.52
C GLU A 122 0.94 5.13 0.17
N ASN A 123 0.51 4.08 0.87
CA ASN A 123 -0.86 4.02 1.43
C ASN A 123 -1.97 4.22 0.36
N THR A 124 -1.80 3.64 -0.81
CA THR A 124 -2.81 3.60 -1.88
C THR A 124 -3.19 2.15 -2.16
N PHE A 125 -4.30 1.68 -1.58
CA PHE A 125 -4.62 0.25 -1.52
C PHE A 125 -5.55 -0.26 -2.63
N ASN A 126 -6.14 0.65 -3.40
CA ASN A 126 -7.15 0.32 -4.42
C ASN A 126 -6.52 0.44 -5.81
N GLU A 127 -6.32 -0.68 -6.50
CA GLU A 127 -5.93 -0.68 -7.91
C GLU A 127 -7.12 -0.18 -8.74
N VAL A 128 -6.94 0.93 -9.46
CA VAL A 128 -7.98 1.55 -10.29
C VAL A 128 -7.74 1.34 -11.77
N LYS A 129 -6.48 1.10 -12.18
CA LYS A 129 -6.13 0.82 -13.57
C LYS A 129 -4.89 -0.08 -13.63
N LYS A 130 -4.92 -1.07 -14.51
CA LYS A 130 -3.83 -2.02 -14.75
C LYS A 130 -3.69 -2.27 -16.23
N GLU A 131 -2.70 -1.61 -16.83
CA GLU A 131 -2.41 -1.69 -18.26
C GLU A 131 -1.07 -2.38 -18.51
N LYS A 132 -0.77 -2.62 -19.78
CA LYS A 132 0.48 -3.26 -20.20
C LYS A 132 1.74 -2.49 -19.81
N PHE A 133 1.67 -1.17 -19.58
CA PHE A 133 2.85 -0.33 -19.33
C PHE A 133 2.76 0.50 -18.05
N TYR A 134 1.61 0.50 -17.37
CA TYR A 134 1.45 1.20 -16.11
C TYR A 134 0.37 0.58 -15.22
N GLN A 135 0.46 0.88 -13.93
CA GLN A 135 -0.60 0.64 -12.95
C GLN A 135 -0.89 1.93 -12.18
N VAL A 136 -2.16 2.09 -11.82
CA VAL A 136 -2.62 3.21 -11.00
C VAL A 136 -3.36 2.67 -9.80
N PHE A 137 -2.99 3.19 -8.64
CA PHE A 137 -3.59 2.93 -7.35
C PHE A 137 -4.12 4.24 -6.75
N SER A 138 -5.20 4.16 -5.98
CA SER A 138 -5.78 5.31 -5.30
C SER A 138 -6.08 4.99 -3.84
N SER A 139 -6.04 6.03 -3.01
CA SER A 139 -6.75 6.10 -1.74
C SER A 139 -7.75 7.26 -1.75
N SER A 140 -8.41 7.50 -0.63
CA SER A 140 -9.18 8.71 -0.40
C SER A 140 -8.34 9.99 -0.54
N LYS A 141 -7.04 9.94 -0.20
CA LYS A 141 -6.16 11.11 -0.07
C LYS A 141 -5.26 11.38 -1.29
N LYS A 142 -4.82 10.36 -2.02
CA LYS A 142 -3.87 10.52 -3.14
C LYS A 142 -3.94 9.38 -4.14
N ILE A 143 -3.21 9.54 -5.24
CA ILE A 143 -3.01 8.56 -6.30
C ILE A 143 -1.52 8.18 -6.34
N THR A 144 -1.24 6.91 -6.61
CA THR A 144 0.09 6.41 -6.92
C THR A 144 0.05 5.77 -8.29
N ALA A 145 0.85 6.27 -9.22
CA ALA A 145 0.99 5.71 -10.55
C ALA A 145 2.40 5.15 -10.72
N ILE A 146 2.51 4.01 -11.39
CA ILE A 146 3.78 3.35 -11.68
C ILE A 146 3.82 3.10 -13.17
N TYR A 147 4.78 3.70 -13.86
CA TYR A 147 5.03 3.54 -15.28
C TYR A 147 6.34 2.77 -15.48
N PHE A 148 6.28 1.73 -16.30
CA PHE A 148 7.34 0.72 -16.38
C PHE A 148 7.78 0.38 -17.82
N SER A 149 7.67 1.35 -18.71
CA SER A 149 8.10 1.22 -20.11
C SER A 149 9.05 2.36 -20.50
N GLU A 150 9.80 2.19 -21.58
CA GLU A 150 10.56 3.27 -22.22
C GLU A 150 9.74 3.97 -23.32
N ASN A 151 8.46 3.58 -23.50
CA ASN A 151 7.60 4.06 -24.58
C ASN A 151 6.91 5.40 -24.24
N ILE A 152 7.54 6.51 -24.62
CA ILE A 152 7.08 7.88 -24.35
C ILE A 152 5.59 8.09 -24.70
N SER A 153 5.08 7.57 -25.83
CA SER A 153 3.67 7.76 -26.20
C SER A 153 2.68 7.14 -25.21
N GLN A 154 3.07 6.09 -24.48
CA GLN A 154 2.25 5.49 -23.43
C GLN A 154 2.40 6.21 -22.09
N LEU A 155 3.48 6.96 -21.90
CA LEU A 155 3.63 7.88 -20.78
C LEU A 155 2.65 9.04 -20.94
N ASP A 156 2.57 9.64 -22.13
CA ASP A 156 1.63 10.75 -22.41
C ASP A 156 0.17 10.37 -22.10
N GLU A 157 -0.28 9.17 -22.51
CA GLU A 157 -1.63 8.67 -22.20
C GLU A 157 -1.87 8.58 -20.67
N LEU A 158 -0.87 8.12 -19.93
CA LEU A 158 -0.95 8.06 -18.47
C LEU A 158 -1.03 9.48 -17.89
N ILE A 159 -0.26 10.44 -18.41
CA ILE A 159 -0.27 11.83 -17.95
C ILE A 159 -1.64 12.47 -18.18
N ASP A 160 -2.20 12.31 -19.38
CA ASP A 160 -3.55 12.80 -19.69
C ASP A 160 -4.58 12.23 -18.71
N TYR A 161 -4.50 10.93 -18.41
CA TYR A 161 -5.35 10.34 -17.40
C TYR A 161 -5.11 10.94 -16.00
N LEU A 162 -3.86 11.10 -15.56
CA LEU A 162 -3.52 11.59 -14.22
C LEU A 162 -3.90 13.06 -14.01
N THR A 163 -3.74 13.90 -15.03
CA THR A 163 -4.05 15.34 -14.96
C THR A 163 -5.55 15.61 -14.84
N THR A 164 -6.41 14.68 -15.26
CA THR A 164 -7.87 14.75 -15.01
C THR A 164 -8.25 14.51 -13.53
N GLN A 165 -7.30 14.05 -12.69
CA GLN A 165 -7.57 13.68 -11.31
C GLN A 165 -7.33 14.84 -10.33
N ASN A 166 -8.33 15.13 -9.49
CA ASN A 166 -8.27 16.19 -8.47
C ASN A 166 -7.65 15.71 -7.14
N LYS A 167 -6.55 14.96 -7.19
CA LYS A 167 -5.83 14.47 -6.00
C LYS A 167 -4.32 14.67 -6.17
N PRO A 168 -3.54 14.79 -5.08
CA PRO A 168 -2.09 14.65 -5.14
C PRO A 168 -1.70 13.30 -5.75
N ILE A 169 -0.68 13.30 -6.60
CA ILE A 169 -0.23 12.14 -7.38
C ILE A 169 1.24 11.91 -7.11
N LYS A 170 1.59 10.67 -6.76
CA LYS A 170 2.96 10.18 -6.72
C LYS A 170 3.20 9.32 -7.96
N LEU A 171 4.05 9.77 -8.88
CA LEU A 171 4.36 9.04 -10.10
C LEU A 171 5.76 8.40 -9.98
N TYR A 172 5.82 7.09 -10.13
CA TYR A 172 7.05 6.32 -10.20
C TYR A 172 7.32 5.96 -11.66
N ILE A 173 8.51 6.28 -12.17
CA ILE A 173 8.93 5.96 -13.54
C ILE A 173 10.16 5.07 -13.45
N PHE A 174 10.08 3.87 -14.03
CA PHE A 174 11.25 3.01 -14.19
C PHE A 174 12.16 3.64 -15.24
N SER A 175 13.32 4.10 -14.79
CA SER A 175 14.34 4.75 -15.59
C SER A 175 15.71 4.22 -15.20
N TRP A 176 16.65 4.28 -16.14
CA TRP A 176 18.04 3.94 -15.91
C TRP A 176 18.80 5.03 -15.16
N VAL A 177 18.35 6.28 -15.32
CA VAL A 177 19.00 7.47 -14.77
C VAL A 177 18.11 8.05 -13.67
N LYS A 178 18.67 8.12 -12.46
CA LYS A 178 17.98 8.71 -11.32
C LYS A 178 17.61 10.17 -11.59
N GLY A 179 16.36 10.55 -11.34
CA GLY A 179 15.89 11.92 -11.53
C GLY A 179 15.74 12.38 -12.98
N GLU A 180 15.85 11.47 -13.97
CA GLU A 180 15.69 11.78 -15.40
C GLU A 180 14.41 12.59 -15.68
N TYR A 181 13.32 12.22 -15.02
CA TYR A 181 11.98 12.79 -15.20
C TYR A 181 11.61 13.86 -14.18
N SER A 182 12.56 14.33 -13.35
CA SER A 182 12.22 15.22 -12.23
C SER A 182 11.66 16.59 -12.65
N ASN A 183 12.13 17.12 -13.79
CA ASN A 183 11.73 18.45 -14.27
C ASN A 183 10.61 18.41 -15.32
N GLU A 184 10.33 17.24 -15.92
CA GLU A 184 9.33 17.11 -16.99
C GLU A 184 7.89 17.38 -16.52
N PHE A 185 7.66 17.34 -15.21
CA PHE A 185 6.34 17.46 -14.60
C PHE A 185 6.15 18.74 -13.78
N GLU A 186 7.07 19.72 -13.88
CA GLU A 186 7.00 20.97 -13.12
C GLU A 186 5.72 21.78 -13.42
N GLU A 187 5.19 21.67 -14.64
CA GLU A 187 3.93 22.31 -15.04
C GLU A 187 2.70 21.69 -14.35
N HIS A 188 2.80 20.42 -13.92
CA HIS A 188 1.73 19.66 -13.28
C HIS A 188 1.89 19.65 -11.75
N LYS A 189 1.44 20.71 -11.10
CA LYS A 189 1.60 20.94 -9.65
C LYS A 189 1.06 19.82 -8.73
N ASN A 190 0.15 18.97 -9.22
CA ASN A 190 -0.39 17.85 -8.47
C ASN A 190 0.41 16.55 -8.63
N ILE A 191 1.40 16.50 -9.54
CA ILE A 191 2.24 15.32 -9.80
C ILE A 191 3.61 15.52 -9.18
N ILE A 192 4.03 14.54 -8.37
CA ILE A 192 5.38 14.46 -7.82
C ILE A 192 6.02 13.17 -8.32
N VAL A 193 7.06 13.30 -9.14
CA VAL A 193 7.84 12.16 -9.60
C VAL A 193 8.72 11.62 -8.47
N ALA A 194 8.89 10.30 -8.42
CA ALA A 194 9.85 9.65 -7.54
C ALA A 194 10.59 8.52 -8.24
N ASP A 195 11.84 8.35 -7.83
CA ASP A 195 12.65 7.23 -8.24
C ASP A 195 12.14 5.93 -7.61
N ILE A 196 12.29 4.85 -8.37
CA ILE A 196 12.13 3.49 -7.85
C ILE A 196 13.20 3.24 -6.78
N PRO A 197 12.85 2.67 -5.61
CA PRO A 197 13.82 2.30 -4.59
C PRO A 197 14.93 1.38 -5.14
N GLU A 198 16.18 1.64 -4.77
CA GLU A 198 17.35 0.89 -5.28
C GLU A 198 17.24 -0.64 -5.14
N PRO A 199 16.74 -1.21 -4.02
CA PRO A 199 16.60 -2.66 -3.90
C PRO A 199 15.70 -3.28 -4.98
N ILE A 200 14.69 -2.54 -5.46
CA ILE A 200 13.85 -2.99 -6.58
C ILE A 200 14.65 -2.91 -7.89
N LEU A 201 15.38 -1.82 -8.11
CA LEU A 201 16.20 -1.66 -9.32
C LEU A 201 17.28 -2.74 -9.43
N GLU A 202 17.93 -3.11 -8.33
CA GLU A 202 18.92 -4.20 -8.30
C GLU A 202 18.33 -5.54 -8.73
N ILE A 203 17.11 -5.87 -8.27
CA ILE A 203 16.41 -7.07 -8.69
C ILE A 203 16.13 -7.03 -10.21
N TYR A 204 15.74 -5.87 -10.74
CA TYR A 204 15.40 -5.73 -12.16
C TYR A 204 16.63 -5.84 -13.04
N LYS A 205 17.74 -5.20 -12.64
CA LYS A 205 19.05 -5.32 -13.30
C LYS A 205 19.51 -6.77 -13.35
N ASN A 206 19.39 -7.49 -12.22
CA ASN A 206 19.78 -8.91 -12.14
C ASN A 206 18.92 -9.83 -13.02
N LEU A 207 17.67 -9.44 -13.30
CA LEU A 207 16.74 -10.18 -14.13
C LEU A 207 16.72 -9.72 -15.60
N GLY A 208 17.47 -8.65 -15.93
CA GLY A 208 17.46 -7.99 -17.25
C GLY A 208 16.07 -7.47 -17.62
N VAL A 209 15.31 -6.97 -16.64
CA VAL A 209 13.99 -6.34 -16.84
C VAL A 209 14.18 -4.90 -17.33
N ILE A 210 15.07 -4.20 -16.65
CA ILE A 210 15.83 -3.08 -17.19
C ILE A 210 17.22 -3.67 -17.40
#